data_AF-A0A1Y3B0S1-F1
#
_entry.id   AF-A0A1Y3B0S1-F1
#
_cell.length_a   1.000
_cell.length_b   1.000
_cell.length_c   1.000
_cell.angle_alpha   90.00
_cell.angle_beta   90.00
_cell.angle_gamma   90.00
#
_symmetry.space_group_name_H-M   'P 1'
#
loop_
_entity.id
_entity.type
_entity.pdbx_description
1 polymer ?
#
loop_
_entity_poly.entity_id
_entity_poly.type
_entity_poly.pdbx_seq_one_letter_code
_entity_poly.pdbx_strand_id
1 'polypeptide(L)'
;SDRSGGGAAGGTAGGSNIGGSDRGRDGGQQATGDSNDSSIEERQLLSRYGIWLLIGLVDPAEANTNERIELLGRMLAMLCQWFHNTACLPDDQAGSALERIKSESIHGWLMKVIESQFCLFANCLVPSPPDHAQIGGHWECWPSMTNQIKEGFKRLLCLVPYDIITPDIWSYIMPFWMESFRYDLAEDELSELKILLSKVLDPDLSPLGLEADVMYRFISRSFDQQLPGEQEQALSWLQILTLLEIPVPMYLLEQMFLAGIKSFQSLREMCIQQQQKLEQDSKQQLSTKEDQQQQQQ
;
A
#
# COMPACT_ATOMS: atom_id res chain seq x y z
N SER A 1 14.44 20.18 -72.47
CA SER A 1 13.74 21.41 -72.88
C SER A 1 13.80 22.35 -71.70
N ASP A 2 14.91 23.07 -71.58
CA ASP A 2 15.00 24.49 -72.00
C ASP A 2 14.40 25.39 -70.92
N ARG A 3 15.04 26.43 -70.40
CA ARG A 3 16.39 26.98 -70.53
C ARG A 3 16.41 28.18 -69.56
N SER A 4 17.58 28.48 -68.98
CA SER A 4 18.13 29.84 -68.77
C SER A 4 17.33 30.87 -67.97
N GLY A 5 17.88 31.46 -66.90
CA GLY A 5 18.85 32.58 -66.96
C GLY A 5 18.05 33.91 -66.88
N GLY A 6 18.30 34.88 -66.02
CA GLY A 6 19.53 35.45 -65.50
C GLY A 6 19.33 36.98 -65.42
N GLY A 7 19.93 37.65 -64.43
CA GLY A 7 20.09 39.11 -64.34
C GLY A 7 18.82 39.90 -63.95
N ALA A 8 18.87 41.14 -63.47
CA ALA A 8 19.93 42.01 -62.97
C ALA A 8 19.22 43.28 -62.45
N ALA A 9 19.82 43.95 -61.46
CA ALA A 9 19.85 45.40 -61.25
C ALA A 9 18.55 46.22 -61.09
N GLY A 10 18.50 46.99 -59.99
CA GLY A 10 18.47 48.45 -60.10
C GLY A 10 17.23 49.20 -59.59
N GLY A 11 17.47 50.26 -58.82
CA GLY A 11 16.60 51.44 -58.71
C GLY A 11 15.93 51.62 -57.35
N THR A 12 16.56 52.25 -56.35
CA THR A 12 16.53 53.69 -55.99
C THR A 12 15.17 54.35 -55.77
N ALA A 13 15.08 54.98 -54.58
CA ALA A 13 14.49 56.28 -54.24
C ALA A 13 13.05 56.34 -53.66
N GLY A 14 12.96 56.92 -52.46
CA GLY A 14 12.04 58.05 -52.22
C GLY A 14 11.22 58.03 -50.92
N GLY A 15 11.53 58.97 -50.00
CA GLY A 15 10.64 59.48 -48.94
C GLY A 15 10.87 58.86 -47.55
N SER A 16 11.66 59.43 -46.63
CA SER A 16 11.49 60.69 -45.86
C SER A 16 10.13 60.88 -45.19
N ASN A 17 10.04 60.56 -43.90
CA ASN A 17 9.62 61.50 -42.83
C ASN A 17 9.87 60.88 -41.44
N ILE A 18 10.84 61.39 -40.67
CA ILE A 18 10.71 62.40 -39.59
C ILE A 18 10.10 61.84 -38.29
N GLY A 19 10.95 61.75 -37.26
CA GLY A 19 10.62 62.29 -35.93
C GLY A 19 10.64 61.30 -34.76
N GLY A 20 11.65 61.41 -33.88
CA GLY A 20 11.49 61.05 -32.46
C GLY A 20 12.65 60.33 -31.80
N SER A 21 13.66 61.09 -31.36
CA SER A 21 14.63 60.70 -30.32
C SER A 21 13.93 60.40 -28.99
N ASP A 22 14.34 59.39 -28.22
CA ASP A 22 15.35 59.53 -27.16
C ASP A 22 15.49 58.24 -26.30
N ARG A 23 16.75 57.86 -26.07
CA ARG A 23 17.37 57.16 -24.92
C ARG A 23 16.59 56.10 -24.11
N GLY A 24 17.04 54.85 -24.29
CA GLY A 24 17.60 53.95 -23.27
C GLY A 24 16.98 53.87 -21.88
N ARG A 25 16.47 52.68 -21.52
CA ARG A 25 16.68 52.10 -20.19
C ARG A 25 16.62 50.57 -20.23
N ASP A 26 17.67 50.00 -19.65
CA ASP A 26 17.92 48.60 -19.36
C ASP A 26 16.77 47.86 -18.65
N GLY A 27 16.74 46.54 -18.90
CA GLY A 27 16.54 45.54 -17.85
C GLY A 27 15.11 45.37 -17.33
N GLY A 28 14.32 44.56 -18.03
CA GLY A 28 13.05 44.02 -17.55
C GLY A 28 12.97 42.52 -17.81
N GLN A 29 13.86 41.74 -17.18
CA GLN A 29 13.75 40.28 -17.12
C GLN A 29 12.46 39.91 -16.37
N GLN A 30 11.46 39.50 -17.15
CA GLN A 30 10.64 38.32 -16.95
C GLN A 30 10.53 37.79 -15.50
N ALA A 31 9.72 38.46 -14.67
CA ALA A 31 9.26 37.96 -13.37
C ALA A 31 7.91 37.26 -13.55
N THR A 32 7.93 36.00 -13.97
CA THR A 32 6.76 35.11 -13.94
C THR A 32 7.04 33.81 -13.18
N GLY A 33 8.07 33.78 -12.33
CA GLY A 33 8.52 32.58 -11.60
C GLY A 33 8.20 32.54 -10.10
N ASP A 34 8.00 33.69 -9.43
CA ASP A 34 8.07 33.73 -7.95
C ASP A 34 6.76 33.40 -7.21
N SER A 35 5.60 33.53 -7.85
CA SER A 35 4.30 33.42 -7.14
C SER A 35 3.88 31.98 -6.82
N ASN A 36 4.37 31.00 -7.57
CA ASN A 36 4.06 29.60 -7.31
C ASN A 36 4.94 29.03 -6.20
N ASP A 37 6.19 29.48 -6.10
CA ASP A 37 7.17 28.96 -5.14
C ASP A 37 6.82 29.36 -3.70
N SER A 38 6.48 30.65 -3.49
CA SER A 38 5.99 31.13 -2.20
C SER A 38 4.73 30.39 -1.73
N SER A 39 3.85 30.00 -2.66
CA SER A 39 2.63 29.26 -2.32
C SER A 39 2.89 27.80 -1.90
N ILE A 40 3.98 27.20 -2.40
CA ILE A 40 4.39 25.84 -2.03
C ILE A 40 5.03 25.87 -0.65
N GLU A 41 5.93 26.82 -0.39
CA GLU A 41 6.55 27.00 0.92
C GLU A 41 5.50 27.27 2.02
N GLU A 42 4.50 28.12 1.76
CA GLU A 42 3.39 28.37 2.70
C GLU A 42 2.58 27.10 3.00
N ARG A 43 2.27 26.29 1.97
CA ARG A 43 1.57 25.01 2.13
C ARG A 43 2.40 24.02 2.93
N GLN A 44 3.70 23.93 2.68
CA GLN A 44 4.62 23.06 3.41
C GLN A 44 4.71 23.47 4.88
N LEU A 45 4.83 24.77 5.16
CA LEU A 45 4.85 25.33 6.51
C LEU A 45 3.55 25.05 7.26
N LEU A 46 2.40 25.24 6.62
CA LEU A 46 1.08 24.94 7.20
C LEU A 46 0.93 23.43 7.48
N SER A 47 1.41 22.58 6.57
CA SER A 47 1.39 21.13 6.75
C SER A 47 2.23 20.70 7.95
N ARG A 48 3.40 21.31 8.15
CA ARG A 48 4.25 21.10 9.33
C ARG A 48 3.50 21.42 10.63
N TYR A 49 2.84 22.57 10.70
CA TYR A 49 2.08 22.95 11.90
C TYR A 49 0.89 22.01 12.14
N GLY A 50 0.17 21.60 11.09
CA GLY A 50 -0.93 20.65 11.19
C GLY A 50 -0.49 19.30 11.74
N ILE A 51 0.62 18.74 11.24
CA ILE A 51 1.20 17.50 11.73
C ILE A 51 1.68 17.64 13.18
N TRP A 52 2.35 18.74 13.51
CA TRP A 52 2.83 18.98 14.88
C TRP A 52 1.68 19.06 15.88
N LEU A 53 0.57 19.73 15.53
CA LEU A 53 -0.63 19.77 16.36
C LEU A 53 -1.26 18.38 16.52
N LEU A 54 -1.32 17.58 15.45
CA LEU A 54 -1.86 16.23 15.50
C LEU A 54 -1.07 15.37 16.49
N ILE A 55 0.25 15.33 16.37
CA ILE A 55 1.13 14.54 17.25
C ILE A 55 1.08 15.07 18.70
N GLY A 56 1.05 16.39 18.87
CA GLY A 56 1.12 17.02 20.19
C GLY A 56 -0.17 16.95 21.00
N LEU A 57 -1.33 16.79 20.35
CA LEU A 57 -2.65 16.82 21.01
C LEU A 57 -3.30 15.44 21.12
N VAL A 58 -2.86 14.46 20.34
CA VAL A 58 -3.49 13.14 20.27
C VAL A 58 -2.61 12.13 21.01
N ASP A 59 -3.09 11.66 22.16
CA ASP A 59 -2.55 10.48 22.82
C ASP A 59 -3.23 9.22 22.24
N PRO A 60 -2.49 8.34 21.52
CA PRO A 60 -3.05 7.11 20.95
C PRO A 60 -3.66 6.17 22.00
N ALA A 61 -3.16 6.20 23.25
CA ALA A 61 -3.65 5.36 24.33
C ALA A 61 -5.06 5.74 24.79
N GLU A 62 -5.50 6.97 24.49
CA GLU A 62 -6.84 7.46 24.86
C GLU A 62 -7.92 7.10 23.82
N ALA A 63 -7.58 6.40 22.73
CA ALA A 63 -8.55 5.91 21.74
C ALA A 63 -9.34 4.70 22.26
N ASN A 64 -10.24 4.94 23.20
CA ASN A 64 -11.02 3.91 23.91
C ASN A 64 -12.54 3.96 23.64
N THR A 65 -13.01 4.96 22.89
CA THR A 65 -14.39 5.04 22.39
C THR A 65 -14.41 4.92 20.88
N ASN A 66 -15.52 4.44 20.31
CA ASN A 66 -15.69 4.33 18.85
C ASN A 66 -15.40 5.66 18.14
N GLU A 67 -15.90 6.77 18.67
CA GLU A 67 -15.68 8.11 18.11
C GLU A 67 -14.19 8.50 18.07
N ARG A 68 -13.43 8.18 19.14
CA ARG A 68 -11.99 8.47 19.20
C ARG A 68 -11.18 7.54 18.31
N ILE A 69 -11.58 6.27 18.19
CA ILE A 69 -10.97 5.30 17.27
C ILE A 69 -11.14 5.77 15.83
N GLU A 70 -12.36 6.17 15.44
CA GLU A 70 -12.61 6.70 14.09
C GLU A 70 -11.82 7.98 13.83
N LEU A 71 -11.76 8.90 14.81
CA LEU A 71 -10.98 10.13 14.68
C LEU A 71 -9.49 9.83 14.50
N LEU A 72 -8.94 8.92 15.30
CA LEU A 72 -7.55 8.49 15.16
C LEU A 72 -7.30 7.81 13.81
N GLY A 73 -8.21 6.95 13.35
CA GLY A 73 -8.13 6.34 12.01
C GLY A 73 -8.15 7.37 10.88
N ARG A 74 -9.02 8.41 10.97
CA ARG A 74 -8.99 9.56 10.05
C ARG A 74 -7.62 10.23 10.06
N MET A 75 -7.10 10.54 11.24
CA MET A 75 -5.80 11.20 11.38
C MET A 75 -4.66 10.38 10.78
N LEU A 76 -4.65 9.06 11.02
CA LEU A 76 -3.64 8.14 10.47
C LEU A 76 -3.72 8.06 8.95
N ALA A 77 -4.91 7.98 8.36
CA ALA A 77 -5.09 7.97 6.92
C ALA A 77 -4.57 9.27 6.27
N MET A 78 -4.88 10.43 6.87
CA MET A 78 -4.36 11.73 6.43
C MET A 78 -2.83 11.79 6.54
N LEU A 79 -2.27 11.27 7.63
CA LEU A 79 -0.83 11.23 7.84
C LEU A 79 -0.15 10.36 6.78
N CYS A 80 -0.65 9.15 6.50
CA CYS A 80 -0.11 8.28 5.46
C CYS A 80 -0.17 8.95 4.08
N GLN A 81 -1.27 9.65 3.77
CA GLN A 81 -1.39 10.43 2.54
C GLN A 81 -0.38 11.59 2.50
N TRP A 82 -0.12 12.23 3.63
CA TRP A 82 0.88 13.29 3.72
C TRP A 82 2.31 12.76 3.50
N PHE A 83 2.66 11.57 4.01
CA PHE A 83 3.93 10.91 3.67
C PHE A 83 4.08 10.73 2.17
N HIS A 84 3.04 10.22 1.50
CA HIS A 84 3.05 10.02 0.06
C HIS A 84 3.20 11.34 -0.72
N ASN A 85 2.40 12.36 -0.41
CA ASN A 85 2.43 13.65 -1.08
C ASN A 85 3.76 14.40 -0.89
N THR A 86 4.53 14.05 0.13
CA THR A 86 5.81 14.69 0.47
C THR A 86 7.02 13.78 0.25
N ALA A 87 6.86 12.61 -0.35
CA ALA A 87 7.94 11.64 -0.51
C ALA A 87 9.04 12.07 -1.50
N CYS A 88 8.68 12.91 -2.48
CA CYS A 88 9.57 13.36 -3.56
C CYS A 88 9.73 14.88 -3.58
N LEU A 89 9.80 15.52 -2.41
CA LEU A 89 10.05 16.96 -2.33
C LEU A 89 11.49 17.31 -2.76
N PRO A 90 11.73 18.53 -3.26
CA PRO A 90 13.08 18.99 -3.53
C PRO A 90 13.96 18.97 -2.28
N ASP A 91 15.27 18.78 -2.47
CA ASP A 91 16.27 18.88 -1.40
C ASP A 91 16.57 20.35 -1.06
N ASP A 92 15.53 21.06 -0.63
CA ASP A 92 15.59 22.44 -0.16
C ASP A 92 15.38 22.50 1.36
N GLN A 93 15.40 23.71 1.92
CA GLN A 93 15.25 23.93 3.37
C GLN A 93 13.90 23.39 3.88
N ALA A 94 12.84 23.49 3.09
CA ALA A 94 11.49 23.11 3.52
C ALA A 94 11.29 21.59 3.41
N GLY A 95 11.74 20.95 2.33
CA GLY A 95 11.80 19.50 2.18
C GLY A 95 12.61 18.86 3.28
N SER A 96 13.83 19.35 3.53
CA SER A 96 14.68 18.90 4.65
C SER A 96 13.97 19.04 6.01
N ALA A 97 13.25 20.13 6.25
CA ALA A 97 12.52 20.32 7.49
C ALA A 97 11.36 19.32 7.66
N LEU A 98 10.66 18.94 6.57
CA LEU A 98 9.60 17.95 6.62
C LEU A 98 10.17 16.54 6.86
N GLU A 99 11.29 16.19 6.23
CA GLU A 99 11.98 14.91 6.45
C GLU A 99 12.45 14.74 7.91
N ARG A 100 12.92 15.83 8.53
CA ARG A 100 13.24 15.83 9.95
C ARG A 100 12.02 15.57 10.83
N ILE A 101 10.84 16.08 10.48
CA ILE A 101 9.63 15.83 11.28
C ILE A 101 9.17 14.38 11.16
N LYS A 102 9.27 13.78 9.97
CA LYS A 102 8.96 12.37 9.75
C LYS A 102 9.78 11.47 10.67
N SER A 103 11.09 11.69 10.69
CA SER A 103 12.05 10.89 11.46
C SER A 103 12.08 11.25 12.95
N GLU A 104 12.14 12.53 13.32
CA GLU A 104 12.36 12.96 14.72
C GLU A 104 11.07 13.01 15.55
N SER A 105 9.92 13.32 14.94
CA SER A 105 8.66 13.56 15.67
C SER A 105 7.58 12.52 15.39
N ILE A 106 7.28 12.25 14.11
CA ILE A 106 6.19 11.35 13.73
C ILE A 106 6.53 9.91 14.08
N HIS A 107 7.75 9.45 13.78
CA HIS A 107 8.16 8.07 13.98
C HIS A 107 7.87 7.57 15.41
N GLY A 108 8.33 8.29 16.43
CA GLY A 108 8.11 7.91 17.83
C GLY A 108 6.63 7.92 18.24
N TRP A 109 5.81 8.81 17.66
CA TRP A 109 4.37 8.81 17.89
C TRP A 109 3.67 7.64 17.21
N LEU A 110 4.03 7.32 15.96
CA LEU A 110 3.50 6.17 15.24
C LEU A 110 3.84 4.86 15.93
N MET A 111 5.05 4.70 16.48
CA MET A 111 5.40 3.50 17.25
C MET A 111 4.48 3.32 18.46
N LYS A 112 4.13 4.41 19.18
CA LYS A 112 3.14 4.35 20.27
C LYS A 112 1.74 3.98 19.76
N VAL A 113 1.35 4.46 18.58
CA VAL A 113 0.08 4.05 17.95
C VAL A 113 0.11 2.56 17.64
N ILE A 114 1.20 2.04 17.07
CA ILE A 114 1.35 0.63 16.71
C ILE A 114 1.29 -0.24 17.98
N GLU A 115 1.94 0.17 19.06
CA GLU A 115 1.92 -0.53 20.35
C GLU A 115 0.54 -0.58 21.00
N SER A 116 -0.21 0.53 20.97
CA SER A 116 -1.50 0.66 21.66
C SER A 116 -2.71 0.28 20.80
N GLN A 117 -2.63 0.48 19.49
CA GLN A 117 -3.74 0.44 18.53
C GLN A 117 -3.30 -0.23 17.21
N PHE A 118 -2.58 -1.35 17.29
CA PHE A 118 -2.03 -2.09 16.15
C PHE A 118 -3.03 -2.28 15.00
N CYS A 119 -4.20 -2.86 15.28
CA CYS A 119 -5.19 -3.18 14.25
C CYS A 119 -5.73 -1.92 13.57
N LEU A 120 -5.91 -0.82 14.30
CA LEU A 120 -6.38 0.44 13.73
C LEU A 120 -5.34 0.98 12.73
N PHE A 121 -4.07 0.99 13.12
CA PHE A 121 -2.99 1.43 12.24
C PHE A 121 -2.86 0.53 11.01
N ALA A 122 -2.79 -0.78 11.20
CA ALA A 122 -2.62 -1.74 10.11
C ALA A 122 -3.80 -1.70 9.12
N ASN A 123 -5.03 -1.53 9.61
CA ASN A 123 -6.23 -1.38 8.76
C ASN A 123 -6.26 -0.06 7.97
N CYS A 124 -5.44 0.94 8.31
CA CYS A 124 -5.29 2.14 7.46
C CYS A 124 -4.38 1.87 6.23
N LEU A 125 -3.64 0.76 6.24
CA LEU A 125 -2.63 0.42 5.23
C LEU A 125 -3.08 -0.67 4.24
N VAL A 126 -4.27 -1.23 4.41
CA VAL A 126 -4.83 -2.25 3.50
C VAL A 126 -5.44 -1.59 2.24
N PRO A 127 -5.70 -2.34 1.14
CA PRO A 127 -6.20 -1.78 -0.12
C PRO A 127 -7.54 -1.05 0.02
N SER A 128 -8.43 -1.59 0.86
CA SER A 128 -9.74 -1.04 1.17
C SER A 128 -9.84 -0.80 2.69
N PRO A 129 -9.37 0.35 3.19
CA PRO A 129 -9.38 0.66 4.61
C PRO A 129 -10.83 0.93 5.10
N PRO A 130 -11.08 0.92 6.42
CA PRO A 130 -12.41 1.21 6.98
C PRO A 130 -12.95 2.58 6.56
N ASP A 131 -14.27 2.76 6.54
CA ASP A 131 -14.95 4.00 6.09
C ASP A 131 -14.40 5.28 6.72
N HIS A 132 -14.04 5.25 8.00
CA HIS A 132 -13.45 6.40 8.67
C HIS A 132 -12.03 6.72 8.18
N ALA A 133 -11.30 5.78 7.61
CA ALA A 133 -9.96 5.99 7.03
C ALA A 133 -10.02 6.30 5.52
N GLN A 134 -11.19 6.17 4.89
CA GLN A 134 -11.46 6.53 3.50
C GLN A 134 -11.69 8.04 3.36
N ILE A 135 -10.68 8.84 3.66
CA ILE A 135 -10.81 10.30 3.73
C ILE A 135 -10.02 11.07 2.68
N GLY A 136 -10.52 12.28 2.42
CA GLY A 136 -10.01 13.21 1.42
C GLY A 136 -10.69 13.00 0.08
N GLY A 137 -10.91 14.08 -0.68
CA GLY A 137 -11.57 14.01 -2.00
C GLY A 137 -10.84 13.12 -3.01
N HIS A 138 -9.58 12.79 -2.73
CA HIS A 138 -8.78 11.87 -3.53
C HIS A 138 -9.28 10.42 -3.48
N TRP A 139 -9.91 9.97 -2.38
CA TRP A 139 -10.40 8.59 -2.26
C TRP A 139 -11.61 8.30 -3.17
N GLU A 140 -12.43 9.32 -3.45
CA GLU A 140 -13.62 9.20 -4.32
C GLU A 140 -13.32 9.50 -5.79
N CYS A 141 -12.09 9.93 -6.12
CA CYS A 141 -11.73 10.43 -7.45
C CYS A 141 -10.78 9.52 -8.23
N TRP A 142 -10.71 8.23 -7.88
CA TRP A 142 -9.88 7.28 -8.63
C TRP A 142 -10.46 6.98 -10.01
N PRO A 143 -9.67 7.10 -11.09
CA PRO A 143 -10.16 6.82 -12.44
C PRO A 143 -10.40 5.32 -12.70
N SER A 144 -9.79 4.43 -11.91
CA SER A 144 -9.98 2.98 -11.96
C SER A 144 -9.53 2.32 -10.65
N MET A 145 -9.98 1.07 -10.42
CA MET A 145 -9.55 0.24 -9.30
C MET A 145 -8.03 -0.04 -9.34
N THR A 146 -7.49 -0.25 -10.53
CA THR A 146 -6.05 -0.41 -10.76
C THR A 146 -5.24 0.80 -10.28
N ASN A 147 -5.71 2.01 -10.54
CA ASN A 147 -5.05 3.22 -10.04
C ASN A 147 -5.14 3.32 -8.51
N GLN A 148 -6.29 3.00 -7.93
CA GLN A 148 -6.47 2.98 -6.48
C GLN A 148 -5.49 2.02 -5.80
N ILE A 149 -5.35 0.78 -6.32
CA ILE A 149 -4.42 -0.21 -5.80
C ILE A 149 -2.97 0.26 -5.93
N LYS A 150 -2.58 0.78 -7.11
CA LYS A 150 -1.22 1.27 -7.35
C LYS A 150 -0.82 2.39 -6.40
N GLU A 151 -1.67 3.40 -6.27
CA GLU A 151 -1.36 4.54 -5.41
C GLU A 151 -1.46 4.19 -3.92
N GLY A 152 -2.40 3.32 -3.54
CA GLY A 152 -2.46 2.77 -2.19
C GLY A 152 -1.18 2.02 -1.82
N PHE A 153 -0.66 1.19 -2.73
CA PHE A 153 0.59 0.46 -2.50
C PHE A 153 1.80 1.40 -2.49
N LYS A 154 1.88 2.39 -3.38
CA LYS A 154 2.93 3.41 -3.34
C LYS A 154 2.92 4.18 -2.01
N ARG A 155 1.74 4.53 -1.50
CA ARG A 155 1.58 5.17 -0.18
C ARG A 155 2.12 4.30 0.94
N LEU A 156 1.85 3.00 0.92
CA LEU A 156 2.45 2.04 1.85
C LEU A 156 3.98 2.08 1.77
N LEU A 157 4.55 2.06 0.56
CA LEU A 157 6.00 2.08 0.36
C LEU A 157 6.67 3.39 0.81
N CYS A 158 5.96 4.51 0.82
CA CYS A 158 6.47 5.77 1.37
C CYS A 158 6.75 5.71 2.88
N LEU A 159 6.24 4.71 3.60
CA LEU A 159 6.49 4.51 5.03
C LEU A 159 7.74 3.67 5.31
N VAL A 160 8.23 2.92 4.31
CA VAL A 160 9.35 1.98 4.44
C VAL A 160 10.66 2.65 4.86
N PRO A 161 11.07 3.81 4.29
CA PRO A 161 12.34 4.47 4.67
C PRO A 161 12.43 4.92 6.13
N TYR A 162 11.30 4.89 6.85
CA TYR A 162 11.20 5.34 8.24
C TYR A 162 11.00 4.18 9.22
N ASP A 163 11.22 2.93 8.78
CA ASP A 163 11.06 1.72 9.61
C ASP A 163 9.66 1.55 10.23
N ILE A 164 8.64 2.20 9.63
CA ILE A 164 7.26 2.12 10.11
C ILE A 164 6.62 0.76 9.76
N ILE A 165 7.02 0.16 8.64
CA ILE A 165 6.50 -1.12 8.17
C ILE A 165 7.29 -2.26 8.82
N THR A 166 6.87 -2.65 10.02
CA THR A 166 7.49 -3.74 10.77
C THR A 166 7.12 -5.12 10.18
N PRO A 167 7.87 -6.19 10.51
CA PRO A 167 7.53 -7.56 10.14
C PRO A 167 6.08 -7.98 10.45
N ASP A 168 5.54 -7.51 11.59
CA ASP A 168 4.19 -7.84 12.04
C ASP A 168 3.13 -7.09 11.22
N ILE A 169 3.36 -5.81 10.95
CA ILE A 169 2.49 -5.01 10.06
C ILE A 169 2.47 -5.63 8.68
N TRP A 170 3.65 -5.92 8.12
CA TRP A 170 3.79 -6.55 6.81
C TRP A 170 3.02 -7.87 6.72
N SER A 171 3.23 -8.76 7.69
CA SER A 171 2.55 -10.06 7.75
C SER A 171 1.03 -9.94 7.88
N TYR A 172 0.54 -8.87 8.51
CA TYR A 172 -0.89 -8.60 8.67
C TYR A 172 -1.52 -8.04 7.40
N ILE A 173 -0.90 -7.06 6.75
CA ILE A 173 -1.51 -6.33 5.63
C ILE A 173 -1.38 -7.08 4.29
N MET A 174 -0.32 -7.85 4.09
CA MET A 174 -0.04 -8.49 2.80
C MET A 174 -1.12 -9.45 2.29
N PRO A 175 -1.78 -10.27 3.14
CA PRO A 175 -2.95 -11.05 2.72
C PRO A 175 -4.03 -10.20 2.04
N PHE A 176 -4.34 -9.02 2.59
CA PHE A 176 -5.35 -8.13 2.01
C PHE A 176 -4.90 -7.60 0.64
N TRP A 177 -3.63 -7.23 0.51
CA TRP A 177 -3.06 -6.80 -0.78
C TRP A 177 -3.10 -7.91 -1.82
N MET A 178 -2.71 -9.14 -1.47
CA MET A 178 -2.73 -10.27 -2.38
C MET A 178 -4.15 -10.68 -2.80
N GLU A 179 -5.14 -10.56 -1.91
CA GLU A 179 -6.54 -10.76 -2.27
C GLU A 179 -7.06 -9.68 -3.23
N SER A 180 -6.69 -8.42 -3.03
CA SER A 180 -7.02 -7.37 -3.99
C SER A 180 -6.36 -7.63 -5.34
N PHE A 181 -5.10 -8.08 -5.38
CA PHE A 181 -4.47 -8.46 -6.65
C PHE A 181 -5.17 -9.63 -7.35
N ARG A 182 -5.81 -10.53 -6.58
CA ARG A 182 -6.53 -11.69 -7.11
C ARG A 182 -7.89 -11.33 -7.70
N TYR A 183 -8.65 -10.43 -7.07
CA TYR A 183 -10.05 -10.18 -7.43
C TYR A 183 -10.31 -8.84 -8.09
N ASP A 184 -9.49 -7.83 -7.81
CA ASP A 184 -9.76 -6.45 -8.21
C ASP A 184 -9.01 -6.03 -9.48
N LEU A 185 -8.13 -6.90 -10.01
CA LEU A 185 -7.28 -6.63 -11.17
C LEU A 185 -7.43 -7.71 -12.25
N ALA A 186 -7.52 -7.30 -13.51
CA ALA A 186 -7.35 -8.21 -14.64
C ALA A 186 -5.87 -8.58 -14.86
N GLU A 187 -5.59 -9.64 -15.62
CA GLU A 187 -4.23 -10.15 -15.84
C GLU A 187 -3.32 -9.11 -16.53
N ASP A 188 -3.86 -8.33 -17.46
CA ASP A 188 -3.15 -7.24 -18.14
C ASP A 188 -2.81 -6.09 -17.18
N GLU A 189 -3.74 -5.72 -16.30
CA GLU A 189 -3.54 -4.68 -15.28
C GLU A 189 -2.56 -5.13 -14.18
N LEU A 190 -2.60 -6.41 -13.80
CA LEU A 190 -1.71 -7.02 -12.84
C LEU A 190 -0.25 -6.89 -13.30
N SER A 191 0.02 -7.07 -14.60
CA SER A 191 1.36 -6.96 -15.17
C SER A 191 2.01 -5.58 -14.93
N GLU A 192 1.20 -4.53 -14.75
CA GLU A 192 1.67 -3.17 -14.46
C GLU A 192 2.27 -3.05 -13.05
N LEU A 193 1.96 -3.98 -12.14
CA LEU A 193 2.55 -4.05 -10.79
C LEU A 193 3.88 -4.80 -10.75
N LYS A 194 4.26 -5.50 -11.82
CA LYS A 194 5.45 -6.37 -11.86
C LYS A 194 6.70 -5.69 -11.32
N ILE A 195 7.05 -4.51 -11.86
CA ILE A 195 8.27 -3.79 -11.47
C ILE A 195 8.23 -3.38 -9.99
N LEU A 196 7.07 -2.94 -9.51
CA LEU A 196 6.87 -2.48 -8.14
C LEU A 196 7.01 -3.66 -7.16
N LEU A 197 6.26 -4.73 -7.40
CA LEU A 197 6.23 -5.90 -6.53
C LEU A 197 7.55 -6.68 -6.59
N SER A 198 8.19 -6.78 -7.76
CA SER A 198 9.52 -7.42 -7.87
C SER A 198 10.55 -6.72 -6.99
N LYS A 199 10.49 -5.39 -6.84
CA LYS A 199 11.42 -4.66 -5.97
C LYS A 199 11.11 -4.84 -4.49
N VAL A 200 9.84 -4.92 -4.13
CA VAL A 200 9.40 -4.93 -2.73
C VAL A 200 9.43 -6.34 -2.15
N LEU A 201 9.14 -7.35 -2.97
CA LEU A 201 9.14 -8.76 -2.60
C LEU A 201 10.48 -9.45 -2.90
N ASP A 202 11.53 -8.70 -3.22
CA ASP A 202 12.88 -9.24 -3.38
C ASP A 202 13.50 -9.54 -2.01
N PRO A 203 13.81 -10.79 -1.64
CA PRO A 203 14.39 -11.10 -0.34
C PRO A 203 15.77 -10.49 -0.10
N ASP A 204 16.52 -10.18 -1.16
CA ASP A 204 17.91 -9.73 -1.09
C ASP A 204 18.03 -8.20 -1.24
N LEU A 205 17.17 -7.60 -2.07
CA LEU A 205 17.26 -6.20 -2.49
C LEU A 205 16.08 -5.33 -2.05
N SER A 206 15.11 -5.89 -1.33
CA SER A 206 13.93 -5.13 -0.91
C SER A 206 14.29 -3.98 0.02
N PRO A 207 13.70 -2.79 -0.17
CA PRO A 207 13.87 -1.67 0.75
C PRO A 207 13.31 -1.95 2.16
N LEU A 208 12.50 -3.01 2.32
CA LEU A 208 11.97 -3.42 3.62
C LEU A 208 13.02 -4.07 4.52
N GLY A 209 14.11 -4.61 3.96
CA GLY A 209 15.14 -5.32 4.73
C GLY A 209 14.62 -6.56 5.48
N LEU A 210 13.52 -7.16 5.01
CA LEU A 210 12.94 -8.36 5.61
C LEU A 210 13.59 -9.62 5.03
N GLU A 211 14.00 -10.53 5.92
CA GLU A 211 14.42 -11.88 5.52
C GLU A 211 13.30 -12.62 4.77
N ALA A 212 13.68 -13.53 3.87
CA ALA A 212 12.77 -14.32 3.04
C ALA A 212 11.62 -14.98 3.84
N ASP A 213 11.94 -15.65 4.96
CA ASP A 213 10.96 -16.30 5.83
C ASP A 213 9.93 -15.33 6.42
N VAL A 214 10.34 -14.08 6.65
CA VAL A 214 9.48 -13.00 7.15
C VAL A 214 8.64 -12.42 6.02
N MET A 215 9.27 -12.16 4.87
CA MET A 215 8.65 -11.59 3.67
C MET A 215 7.44 -12.41 3.22
N TYR A 216 7.62 -13.74 3.16
CA TYR A 216 6.60 -14.69 2.68
C TYR A 216 5.84 -15.40 3.80
N ARG A 217 6.01 -14.97 5.06
CA ARG A 217 5.35 -15.59 6.21
C ARG A 217 3.83 -15.69 6.05
N PHE A 218 3.22 -14.69 5.43
CA PHE A 218 1.79 -14.66 5.21
C PHE A 218 1.31 -15.82 4.31
N ILE A 219 2.13 -16.27 3.36
CA ILE A 219 1.85 -17.46 2.55
C ILE A 219 2.10 -18.72 3.38
N SER A 220 3.25 -18.81 4.07
CA SER A 220 3.61 -19.98 4.87
C SER A 220 2.55 -20.32 5.93
N ARG A 221 2.01 -19.29 6.60
CA ARG A 221 0.95 -19.46 7.60
C ARG A 221 -0.31 -20.08 7.01
N SER A 222 -0.66 -19.76 5.77
CA SER A 222 -1.85 -20.32 5.11
C SER A 222 -1.72 -21.82 4.80
N PHE A 223 -0.52 -22.41 4.89
CA PHE A 223 -0.30 -23.86 4.77
C PHE A 223 -0.24 -24.57 6.13
N ASP A 224 -0.09 -23.85 7.24
CA ASP A 224 0.11 -24.43 8.57
C ASP A 224 -1.22 -24.59 9.34
N GLN A 225 -1.70 -25.82 9.45
CA GLN A 225 -2.91 -26.19 10.22
C GLN A 225 -4.20 -25.44 9.80
N GLN A 226 -4.22 -24.94 8.57
CA GLN A 226 -5.33 -24.18 8.01
C GLN A 226 -6.32 -25.04 7.22
N LEU A 227 -7.53 -24.52 7.03
CA LEU A 227 -8.60 -25.15 6.26
C LEU A 227 -8.23 -25.24 4.76
N PRO A 228 -8.84 -26.17 4.00
CA PRO A 228 -8.55 -26.30 2.57
C PRO A 228 -8.71 -25.00 1.77
N GLY A 229 -9.67 -24.15 2.13
CA GLY A 229 -9.89 -22.86 1.45
C GLY A 229 -8.75 -21.86 1.64
N GLU A 230 -8.09 -21.87 2.80
CA GLU A 230 -6.95 -20.99 3.09
C GLU A 230 -5.69 -21.47 2.33
N GLN A 231 -5.53 -22.78 2.14
CA GLN A 231 -4.48 -23.34 1.30
C GLN A 231 -4.71 -23.02 -0.18
N GLU A 232 -5.96 -23.12 -0.68
CA GLU A 232 -6.33 -22.71 -2.04
C GLU A 232 -6.03 -21.22 -2.29
N GLN A 233 -6.33 -20.39 -1.30
CA GLN A 233 -6.01 -18.97 -1.32
C GLN A 233 -4.50 -18.74 -1.44
N ALA A 234 -3.69 -19.41 -0.61
CA ALA A 234 -2.23 -19.33 -0.65
C ALA A 234 -1.65 -19.78 -2.01
N LEU A 235 -2.20 -20.84 -2.59
CA LEU A 235 -1.82 -21.32 -3.92
C LEU A 235 -2.14 -20.28 -5.00
N SER A 236 -3.27 -19.58 -4.87
CA SER A 236 -3.63 -18.48 -5.78
C SER A 236 -2.66 -17.31 -5.67
N TRP A 237 -2.21 -16.98 -4.45
CA TRP A 237 -1.16 -15.97 -4.24
C TRP A 237 0.17 -16.39 -4.88
N LEU A 238 0.59 -17.64 -4.71
CA LEU A 238 1.80 -18.18 -5.35
C LEU A 238 1.69 -18.15 -6.88
N GLN A 239 0.50 -18.41 -7.44
CA GLN A 239 0.24 -18.28 -8.86
C GLN A 239 0.42 -16.83 -9.33
N ILE A 240 -0.13 -15.85 -8.62
CA ILE A 240 0.05 -14.42 -8.92
C ILE A 240 1.53 -14.04 -8.92
N LEU A 241 2.28 -14.46 -7.88
CA LEU A 241 3.72 -14.18 -7.81
C LEU A 241 4.48 -14.80 -8.99
N THR A 242 4.11 -16.03 -9.39
CA THR A 242 4.72 -16.71 -10.54
C THR A 242 4.38 -16.01 -11.86
N LEU A 243 3.14 -15.57 -12.06
CA LEU A 243 2.71 -14.82 -13.24
C LEU A 243 3.46 -13.49 -13.36
N LEU A 244 3.74 -12.85 -12.23
CA LEU A 244 4.54 -11.63 -12.16
C LEU A 244 6.06 -11.88 -12.23
N GLU A 245 6.49 -13.14 -12.33
CA GLU A 245 7.90 -13.55 -12.31
C GLU A 245 8.65 -13.09 -11.04
N ILE A 246 7.96 -13.05 -9.91
CA ILE A 246 8.54 -12.70 -8.60
C ILE A 246 9.15 -13.96 -7.99
N PRO A 247 10.47 -14.01 -7.76
CA PRO A 247 11.14 -15.22 -7.31
C PRO A 247 10.81 -15.52 -5.84
N VAL A 248 10.13 -16.64 -5.60
CA VAL A 248 9.96 -17.19 -4.25
C VAL A 248 11.08 -18.20 -3.98
N PRO A 249 11.83 -18.09 -2.87
CA PRO A 249 12.89 -19.04 -2.55
C PRO A 249 12.40 -20.49 -2.53
N MET A 250 13.13 -21.39 -3.22
CA MET A 250 12.70 -22.78 -3.41
C MET A 250 12.54 -23.53 -2.08
N TYR A 251 13.40 -23.25 -1.10
CA TYR A 251 13.30 -23.88 0.23
C TYR A 251 11.99 -23.52 0.94
N LEU A 252 11.47 -22.30 0.74
CA LEU A 252 10.19 -21.89 1.30
C LEU A 252 9.03 -22.63 0.62
N LEU A 253 9.07 -22.76 -0.70
CA LEU A 253 8.07 -23.54 -1.44
C LEU A 253 8.02 -24.99 -0.95
N GLU A 254 9.19 -25.62 -0.76
CA GLU A 254 9.29 -26.96 -0.20
C GLU A 254 8.64 -27.04 1.20
N GLN A 255 8.98 -26.11 2.10
CA GLN A 255 8.40 -26.06 3.44
C GLN A 255 6.88 -25.85 3.42
N MET A 256 6.38 -24.91 2.62
CA MET A 256 4.95 -24.60 2.45
C MET A 256 4.18 -25.84 1.98
N PHE A 257 4.65 -26.51 0.92
CA PHE A 257 3.95 -27.68 0.38
C PHE A 257 4.01 -28.88 1.32
N LEU A 258 5.15 -29.11 2.00
CA LEU A 258 5.24 -30.16 3.02
C LEU A 258 4.29 -29.89 4.19
N ALA A 259 4.17 -28.63 4.64
CA ALA A 259 3.22 -28.23 5.68
C ALA A 259 1.77 -28.45 5.24
N GLY A 260 1.42 -28.03 4.01
CA GLY A 260 0.09 -28.23 3.44
C GLY A 260 -0.33 -29.69 3.36
N ILE A 261 0.56 -30.57 2.87
CA ILE A 261 0.30 -32.02 2.80
C ILE A 261 0.05 -32.60 4.20
N LYS A 262 0.87 -32.23 5.20
CA LYS A 262 0.68 -32.67 6.59
C LYS A 262 -0.65 -32.18 7.16
N SER A 263 -1.02 -30.92 6.88
CA SER A 263 -2.31 -30.35 7.28
C SER A 263 -3.48 -31.13 6.69
N PHE A 264 -3.44 -31.44 5.40
CA PHE A 264 -4.46 -32.26 4.74
C PHE A 264 -4.58 -33.68 5.31
N GLN A 265 -3.45 -34.32 5.62
CA GLN A 265 -3.44 -35.65 6.25
C GLN A 265 -4.08 -35.59 7.65
N SER A 266 -3.73 -34.61 8.46
CA SER A 266 -4.32 -34.40 9.79
C SER A 266 -5.82 -34.13 9.72
N LEU A 267 -6.27 -33.30 8.78
CA LEU A 267 -7.71 -33.03 8.55
C LEU A 267 -8.47 -34.30 8.18
N ARG A 268 -7.90 -35.12 7.30
CA ARG A 268 -8.48 -36.40 6.90
C ARG A 268 -8.61 -37.37 8.08
N GLU A 269 -7.58 -37.46 8.91
CA GLU A 269 -7.61 -38.30 10.12
C GLU A 269 -8.68 -37.83 11.12
N MET A 270 -8.80 -36.53 11.35
CA MET A 270 -9.84 -35.95 12.21
C MET A 270 -11.25 -36.27 11.70
N CYS A 271 -11.51 -36.13 10.39
CA CYS A 271 -12.81 -36.49 9.82
C CYS A 271 -13.16 -37.97 10.02
N ILE A 272 -12.19 -38.87 9.81
CA ILE A 272 -12.40 -40.31 10.00
C ILE A 272 -12.72 -40.62 11.47
N GLN A 273 -11.98 -40.03 12.42
CA GLN A 273 -12.24 -40.21 13.85
C GLN A 273 -13.61 -39.68 14.27
N GLN A 274 -14.02 -38.52 13.75
CA GLN A 274 -15.32 -37.94 14.05
C GLN A 274 -16.48 -38.80 13.53
N GLN A 275 -16.33 -39.37 12.34
CA GLN A 275 -17.32 -40.28 11.77
C GLN A 275 -17.43 -41.59 12.57
N GLN A 276 -16.29 -42.16 12.98
CA GLN A 276 -16.28 -43.36 13.83
C GLN A 276 -16.94 -43.10 15.19
N LYS A 277 -16.72 -41.92 15.79
CA LYS A 277 -17.36 -41.53 17.05
C LYS A 277 -18.87 -41.39 16.91
N LEU A 278 -19.35 -40.74 15.84
CA LEU A 278 -20.79 -40.62 15.55
C LEU A 278 -21.45 -41.99 15.33
N GLU A 279 -20.78 -42.92 14.65
CA GLU A 279 -21.25 -44.29 14.48
C GLU A 279 -21.30 -45.07 15.81
N GLN A 280 -20.32 -44.87 16.69
CA GLN A 280 -20.30 -45.48 18.02
C GLN A 280 -21.41 -44.92 18.91
N ASP A 281 -21.60 -43.60 18.93
CA ASP A 281 -22.65 -42.93 19.68
C ASP A 281 -24.05 -43.36 19.19
N SER A 282 -24.24 -43.49 17.87
CA SER A 282 -25.49 -44.01 17.29
C SER A 282 -25.76 -45.46 17.68
N LYS A 283 -24.74 -46.33 17.70
CA LYS A 283 -24.89 -47.73 18.09
C LYS A 283 -25.21 -47.88 19.58
N GLN A 284 -24.58 -47.09 20.44
CA GLN A 284 -24.90 -47.06 21.88
C GLN A 284 -26.33 -46.59 22.15
N GLN A 285 -26.82 -45.58 21.43
CA GLN A 285 -28.20 -45.12 21.59
C GLN A 285 -29.25 -46.14 21.13
N LEU A 286 -28.98 -46.91 20.07
CA LEU A 286 -29.88 -47.99 19.66
C LEU A 286 -29.92 -49.13 20.69
N SER A 287 -28.76 -49.59 21.18
CA SER A 287 -28.68 -50.60 22.24
C SER A 287 -29.42 -50.17 23.51
N THR A 288 -29.25 -48.91 23.93
CA THR A 288 -29.91 -48.40 25.14
C THR A 288 -31.44 -48.33 24.99
N LYS A 289 -31.94 -48.08 23.77
CA LYS A 289 -33.38 -48.08 23.48
C LYS A 289 -33.98 -49.48 23.45
N GLU A 290 -33.25 -50.46 22.90
CA GLU A 290 -33.67 -51.87 22.88
C GLU A 290 -33.76 -52.44 24.29
N ASP A 291 -32.78 -52.13 25.15
CA ASP A 291 -32.77 -52.56 26.56
C ASP A 291 -33.94 -51.96 27.37
N GLN A 292 -34.31 -50.70 27.10
CA GLN A 292 -35.47 -50.06 27.74
C GLN A 292 -36.80 -50.64 27.25
N GLN A 293 -36.88 -51.08 25.99
CA GLN A 293 -38.09 -51.67 25.43
C GLN A 293 -38.34 -53.10 25.95
N GLN A 294 -37.27 -53.86 26.20
CA GLN A 294 -37.36 -55.19 26.81
C GLN A 294 -37.71 -55.16 28.31
N GLN A 295 -37.41 -54.07 29.03
CA GLN A 295 -37.83 -53.91 30.43
C GLN A 295 -39.28 -53.44 30.61
N GLN A 296 -39.98 -53.04 29.54
CA GLN A 296 -41.39 -52.63 29.56
C GLN A 296 -42.37 -53.71 29.07
N GLN A 297 -41.89 -54.89 28.68
CA GLN A 297 -42.69 -56.09 28.40
C GLN A 297 -42.60 -57.10 29.55
#